data_AF-A0A914LBW5-F1
#
_entry.id   AF-A0A914LBW5-F1
#
_cell.length_a   1.000
_cell.length_b   1.000
_cell.length_c   1.000
_cell.angle_alpha   90.00
_cell.angle_beta   90.00
_cell.angle_gamma   90.00
#
_symmetry.space_group_name_H-M   'P 1'
#
loop_
_entity.id
_entity.type
_entity.pdbx_description
1 polymer ?
#
loop_
_entity_poly.entity_id
_entity_poly.type
_entity_poly.pdbx_seq_one_letter_code
_entity_poly.pdbx_strand_id
1 'polypeptide(L)'
;MYALQFGSKDDPNILTVPTALIGLASDAQSGGSMFELKIDGIFGLGPPRSDDLCGFESPLYTAYKNKLINKSIFSVYMHNSKDSGNGEYGGDITFGGIDKEHCGSPVHWVKAHNSIYWRFRLDSLSHEGNSIDIKSKEAISDTGSSLISGPKTAVKHIYDSIGDIEIYEGMILIPCDKDFEPVVFTIGGMHFKLGKASFLKRLSLSPTTDHED
;
A
#
# COMPACT_ATOMS: atom_id res chain seq x y z
N MET A 1 25.38 -6.50 -21.00
CA MET A 1 23.97 -6.95 -21.00
C MET A 1 23.31 -6.30 -19.79
N TYR A 2 22.27 -5.50 -19.97
CA TYR A 2 21.59 -4.83 -18.85
C TYR A 2 20.59 -5.78 -18.21
N ALA A 3 20.56 -5.83 -16.88
CA ALA A 3 19.63 -6.64 -16.10
C ALA A 3 19.06 -5.79 -14.96
N LEU A 4 17.80 -6.02 -14.63
CA LEU A 4 17.17 -5.41 -13.47
C LEU A 4 17.41 -6.32 -12.27
N GLN A 5 17.89 -5.76 -11.16
CA GLN A 5 18.14 -6.51 -9.93
C GLN A 5 17.16 -6.06 -8.84
N PHE A 6 16.56 -7.02 -8.15
CA PHE A 6 15.69 -6.77 -7.00
C PHE A 6 16.33 -7.27 -5.72
N GLY A 7 16.43 -6.38 -4.73
CA GLY A 7 17.10 -6.62 -3.46
C GLY A 7 18.30 -5.70 -3.26
N SER A 8 18.89 -5.75 -2.06
CA SER A 8 20.15 -5.05 -1.77
C SER A 8 21.29 -5.64 -2.61
N LYS A 9 22.30 -4.81 -2.93
CA LYS A 9 23.50 -5.26 -3.66
C LYS A 9 24.21 -6.43 -2.97
N ASP A 10 24.14 -6.49 -1.65
CA ASP A 10 24.79 -7.50 -0.82
C ASP A 10 23.84 -8.64 -0.42
N ASP A 11 22.59 -8.65 -0.91
CA ASP A 11 21.64 -9.72 -0.65
C ASP A 11 22.04 -10.98 -1.44
N PRO A 12 22.35 -12.11 -0.75
CA PRO A 12 22.68 -13.36 -1.44
C PRO A 12 21.52 -13.93 -2.28
N ASN A 13 20.29 -13.46 -2.05
CA ASN A 13 19.08 -13.88 -2.76
C ASN A 13 18.62 -12.87 -3.82
N ILE A 14 19.49 -11.95 -4.25
CA ILE A 14 19.16 -10.92 -5.24
C ILE A 14 18.56 -11.53 -6.53
N LEU A 15 17.36 -11.08 -6.89
CA LEU A 15 16.70 -11.55 -8.12
C LEU A 15 17.18 -10.71 -9.30
N THR A 16 17.95 -11.32 -10.20
CA THR A 16 18.45 -10.66 -11.42
C THR A 16 17.61 -11.06 -12.63
N VAL A 17 16.84 -10.13 -13.18
CA VAL A 17 15.96 -10.33 -14.34
C VAL A 17 16.60 -9.72 -15.59
N PRO A 18 17.17 -10.54 -16.49
CA PRO A 18 17.72 -10.06 -17.74
C PRO A 18 16.59 -9.58 -18.65
N THR A 19 16.89 -8.61 -19.52
CA THR A 19 15.97 -8.12 -20.58
C THR A 19 14.65 -7.51 -20.09
N ALA A 20 14.52 -7.22 -18.78
CA ALA A 20 13.40 -6.46 -18.27
C ALA A 20 13.38 -5.07 -18.90
N LEU A 21 12.24 -4.68 -19.47
CA LEU A 21 12.03 -3.35 -20.02
C LEU A 21 11.61 -2.41 -18.90
N ILE A 22 12.26 -1.26 -18.80
CA ILE A 22 11.93 -0.19 -17.85
C ILE A 22 11.79 1.12 -18.61
N GLY A 23 10.87 1.97 -18.17
CA GLY A 23 10.76 3.33 -18.68
C GLY A 23 11.87 4.21 -18.10
N LEU A 24 12.58 4.95 -18.94
CA LEU A 24 13.49 6.01 -18.50
C LEU A 24 12.73 7.35 -18.57
N ALA A 25 12.44 7.94 -17.43
CA ALA A 25 11.88 9.28 -17.39
C ALA A 25 12.97 10.31 -17.74
N SER A 26 12.77 11.07 -18.82
CA SER A 26 13.62 12.22 -19.17
C SER A 26 13.18 13.50 -18.46
N ASP A 27 11.90 13.58 -18.11
CA ASP A 27 11.25 14.74 -17.53
C ASP A 27 10.36 14.27 -16.38
N ALA A 28 10.44 14.97 -15.25
CA ALA A 28 9.56 14.77 -14.11
C ALA A 28 8.95 16.12 -13.74
N GLN A 29 7.63 16.18 -13.61
CA GLN A 29 6.92 17.42 -13.33
C GLN A 29 7.35 17.98 -11.96
N SER A 30 8.04 19.12 -11.92
CA SER A 30 8.44 19.74 -10.65
C SER A 30 7.22 20.10 -9.80
N GLY A 31 7.21 19.67 -8.54
CA GLY A 31 6.13 19.93 -7.59
C GLY A 31 5.09 18.81 -7.58
N GLY A 32 5.01 18.13 -6.43
CA GLY A 32 4.12 17.00 -6.17
C GLY A 32 4.71 16.10 -5.07
N SER A 33 3.86 15.33 -4.39
CA SER A 33 4.26 14.50 -3.24
C SER A 33 5.43 13.55 -3.53
N MET A 34 5.62 13.14 -4.79
CA MET A 34 6.71 12.25 -5.20
C MET A 34 8.10 12.87 -5.07
N PHE A 35 8.25 14.20 -5.12
CA PHE A 35 9.56 14.87 -4.92
C PHE A 35 9.94 15.02 -3.45
N GLU A 36 8.98 14.85 -2.54
CA GLU A 36 9.23 14.79 -1.10
C GLU A 36 9.62 13.37 -0.65
N LEU A 37 9.34 12.37 -1.49
CA LEU A 37 9.75 10.99 -1.26
C LEU A 37 11.22 10.82 -1.65
N LYS A 38 11.99 10.16 -0.78
CA LYS A 38 13.37 9.75 -1.06
C LYS A 38 13.41 8.48 -1.91
N ILE A 39 12.86 8.55 -3.13
CA ILE A 39 12.84 7.45 -4.10
C ILE A 39 13.32 7.93 -5.47
N ASP A 40 14.05 7.08 -6.20
CA ASP A 40 14.53 7.39 -7.56
C ASP A 40 13.50 7.07 -8.65
N GLY A 41 12.46 6.30 -8.32
CA GLY A 41 11.43 5.88 -9.26
C GLY A 41 10.41 4.91 -8.65
N ILE A 42 9.52 4.41 -9.50
CA ILE A 42 8.43 3.50 -9.11
C ILE A 42 8.57 2.18 -9.86
N PHE A 43 8.49 1.08 -9.12
CA PHE A 43 8.41 -0.26 -9.66
C PHE A 43 6.98 -0.80 -9.55
N GLY A 44 6.22 -0.72 -10.64
CA GLY A 44 4.81 -1.11 -10.68
C GLY A 44 4.61 -2.63 -10.62
N LEU A 45 3.91 -3.09 -9.59
CA LEU A 45 3.59 -4.51 -9.35
C LEU A 45 2.11 -4.83 -9.56
N GLY A 46 1.41 -4.10 -10.43
CA GLY A 46 0.01 -4.37 -10.77
C GLY A 46 -0.19 -5.73 -11.46
N PRO A 47 -1.44 -6.21 -11.59
CA PRO A 47 -1.74 -7.46 -12.28
C PRO A 47 -1.20 -7.49 -13.71
N PRO A 48 -0.76 -8.66 -14.21
CA PRO A 48 -0.36 -8.81 -15.61
C PRO A 48 -1.55 -8.51 -16.52
N ARG A 49 -1.32 -7.72 -17.57
CA ARG A 49 -2.35 -7.36 -18.55
C ARG A 49 -2.40 -8.42 -19.65
N SER A 50 -3.58 -8.65 -20.22
CA SER A 50 -3.72 -9.36 -21.51
C SER A 50 -3.43 -8.45 -22.71
N ASP A 51 -3.49 -7.14 -22.47
CA ASP A 51 -3.57 -6.06 -23.44
C ASP A 51 -2.71 -4.92 -22.88
N ASP A 52 -1.41 -5.05 -23.16
CA ASP A 52 -0.38 -4.13 -22.74
C ASP A 52 -0.74 -2.71 -23.21
N LEU A 53 -0.90 -1.75 -22.30
CA LEU A 53 -1.05 -0.34 -22.69
C LEU A 53 0.13 0.19 -23.51
N CYS A 54 1.26 -0.53 -23.53
CA CYS A 54 2.49 -0.14 -24.21
C CYS A 54 3.36 -1.33 -24.72
N GLY A 55 2.84 -2.57 -24.74
CA GLY A 55 3.62 -3.77 -25.11
C GLY A 55 4.67 -4.25 -24.08
N PHE A 56 4.63 -3.79 -22.82
CA PHE A 56 5.65 -4.10 -21.82
C PHE A 56 5.22 -5.22 -20.86
N GLU A 57 5.96 -6.32 -20.90
CA GLU A 57 5.83 -7.43 -19.96
C GLU A 57 6.31 -6.99 -18.56
N SER A 58 5.50 -7.24 -17.52
CA SER A 58 5.90 -6.94 -16.13
C SER A 58 7.20 -7.67 -15.79
N PRO A 59 8.20 -7.01 -15.15
CA PRO A 59 9.45 -7.68 -14.79
C PRO A 59 9.27 -8.89 -13.87
N LEU A 60 8.22 -8.93 -13.04
CA LEU A 60 7.86 -10.11 -12.26
C LEU A 60 7.46 -11.29 -13.17
N TYR A 61 6.64 -11.01 -14.18
CA TYR A 61 6.20 -12.03 -15.13
C TYR A 61 7.33 -12.47 -16.07
N THR A 62 8.21 -11.55 -16.48
CA THR A 62 9.46 -11.88 -17.20
C THR A 62 10.34 -12.79 -16.36
N ALA A 63 10.49 -12.54 -15.05
CA ALA A 63 11.24 -13.42 -14.15
C ALA A 63 10.64 -14.84 -14.10
N TYR A 64 9.31 -14.93 -14.02
CA TYR A 64 8.59 -16.20 -14.04
C TYR A 64 8.77 -16.97 -15.36
N LYS A 65 8.60 -16.29 -16.50
CA LYS A 65 8.79 -16.87 -17.85
C LYS A 65 10.22 -17.36 -18.09
N ASN A 66 11.20 -16.63 -17.57
CA ASN A 66 12.62 -17.00 -17.60
C ASN A 66 12.99 -18.06 -16.55
N LYS A 67 12.01 -18.57 -15.78
CA LYS A 67 12.18 -19.60 -14.75
C LYS A 67 13.14 -19.20 -13.62
N LEU A 68 13.24 -17.90 -13.35
CA LEU A 68 14.02 -17.35 -12.23
C LEU A 68 13.26 -17.44 -10.91
N ILE A 69 11.92 -17.49 -10.99
CA ILE A 69 11.02 -17.73 -9.87
C ILE A 69 10.02 -18.83 -10.23
N ASN A 70 9.59 -19.60 -9.24
CA ASN A 70 8.72 -20.76 -9.45
C ASN A 70 7.24 -20.40 -9.67
N LYS A 71 6.81 -19.23 -9.20
CA LYS A 71 5.43 -18.77 -9.27
C LYS A 71 5.41 -17.28 -9.61
N SER A 72 4.44 -16.85 -10.42
CA SER A 72 4.21 -15.42 -10.68
C SER A 72 3.40 -14.76 -9.55
N ILE A 73 3.91 -14.83 -8.33
CA ILE A 73 3.32 -14.19 -7.14
C ILE A 73 4.39 -13.42 -6.38
N PHE A 74 3.94 -12.52 -5.51
CA PHE A 74 4.78 -11.84 -4.54
C PHE A 74 4.00 -11.61 -3.23
N SER A 75 4.72 -11.44 -2.12
CA SER A 75 4.15 -10.98 -0.86
C SER A 75 4.97 -9.82 -0.32
N VAL A 76 4.32 -8.91 0.40
CA VAL A 76 4.94 -7.73 0.98
C VAL A 76 4.69 -7.73 2.48
N TYR A 77 5.77 -7.62 3.25
CA TYR A 77 5.73 -7.31 4.66
C TYR A 77 6.17 -5.85 4.83
N MET A 78 5.38 -5.06 5.53
CA MET A 78 5.71 -3.68 5.88
C MET A 78 5.93 -3.61 7.38
N HIS A 79 7.13 -3.21 7.79
CA HIS A 79 7.45 -3.02 9.20
C HIS A 79 6.75 -1.76 9.75
N ASN A 80 6.36 -1.78 11.02
CA ASN A 80 5.64 -0.66 11.61
C ASN A 80 6.59 0.52 11.84
N SER A 81 6.28 1.69 11.25
CA SER A 81 7.12 2.88 11.37
C SER A 81 7.28 3.40 12.80
N LYS A 82 6.45 2.96 13.77
CA LYS A 82 6.61 3.31 15.19
C LYS A 82 7.86 2.69 15.81
N ASP A 83 8.33 1.60 15.22
CA ASP A 83 9.43 0.79 15.69
C ASP A 83 10.69 0.98 14.82
N SER A 84 10.68 1.96 13.91
CA SER A 84 11.78 2.20 12.98
C SER A 84 12.14 3.67 12.79
N GLY A 85 13.40 4.00 13.05
CA GLY A 85 14.03 5.26 12.69
C GLY A 85 14.35 5.35 11.18
N ASN A 86 14.73 6.55 10.72
CA ASN A 86 15.19 6.75 9.35
C ASN A 86 16.43 5.89 9.07
N GLY A 87 16.36 5.00 8.08
CA GLY A 87 17.45 4.11 7.69
C GLY A 87 17.45 2.75 8.39
N GLU A 88 16.43 2.45 9.18
CA GLU A 88 16.20 1.11 9.75
C GLU A 88 15.39 0.22 8.80
N TYR A 89 15.34 -1.08 9.11
CA TYR A 89 14.67 -2.09 8.31
C TYR A 89 13.16 -1.77 8.17
N GLY A 90 12.72 -1.53 6.93
CA GLY A 90 11.34 -1.10 6.62
C GLY A 90 10.37 -2.23 6.26
N GLY A 91 10.85 -3.47 6.14
CA GLY A 91 10.09 -4.62 5.69
C GLY A 91 10.72 -5.33 4.49
N ASP A 92 10.00 -6.32 3.96
CA ASP A 92 10.49 -7.21 2.91
C ASP A 92 9.49 -7.36 1.76
N ILE A 93 10.02 -7.63 0.58
CA ILE A 93 9.26 -8.15 -0.55
C ILE A 93 9.80 -9.53 -0.94
N THR A 94 8.93 -10.53 -0.96
CA THR A 94 9.27 -11.88 -1.40
C THR A 94 8.71 -12.10 -2.80
N PHE A 95 9.58 -12.30 -3.78
CA PHE A 95 9.20 -12.68 -5.14
C PHE A 95 9.16 -14.20 -5.31
N GLY A 96 8.16 -14.71 -6.03
CA GLY A 96 8.07 -16.14 -6.34
C GLY A 96 7.46 -17.02 -5.23
N GLY A 97 7.06 -16.43 -4.11
CA GLY A 97 6.62 -17.14 -2.94
C GLY A 97 5.76 -16.29 -2.00
N ILE A 98 5.42 -16.90 -0.87
CA ILE A 98 4.83 -16.22 0.28
C ILE A 98 5.91 -16.19 1.35
N ASP A 99 6.09 -15.01 1.94
CA ASP A 99 6.91 -14.81 3.13
C ASP A 99 6.38 -15.71 4.27
N LYS A 100 7.19 -16.65 4.72
CA LYS A 100 6.80 -17.61 5.78
C LYS A 100 7.14 -17.12 7.18
N GLU A 101 7.92 -16.05 7.29
CA GLU A 101 8.36 -15.48 8.56
C GLU A 101 7.30 -14.50 9.07
N HIS A 102 6.82 -13.62 8.20
CA HIS A 102 5.93 -12.53 8.60
C HIS A 102 4.44 -12.77 8.27
N CYS A 103 4.10 -13.68 7.34
CA CYS A 103 2.70 -13.99 7.04
C CYS A 103 2.15 -15.13 7.91
N GLY A 104 0.95 -14.93 8.45
CA GLY A 104 0.19 -15.97 9.12
C GLY A 104 -0.21 -17.12 8.17
N SER A 105 -0.35 -18.32 8.73
CA SER A 105 -0.77 -19.52 8.01
C SER A 105 -2.11 -20.04 8.55
N PRO A 106 -3.06 -20.48 7.70
CA PRO A 106 -3.00 -20.48 6.23
C PRO A 106 -3.27 -19.09 5.63
N VAL A 107 -2.80 -18.86 4.39
CA VAL A 107 -3.12 -17.65 3.62
C VAL A 107 -4.60 -17.65 3.24
N HIS A 108 -5.30 -16.55 3.54
CA HIS A 108 -6.66 -16.31 3.09
C HIS A 108 -6.67 -15.65 1.71
N TRP A 109 -7.18 -16.36 0.71
CA TRP A 109 -7.21 -15.90 -0.68
C TRP A 109 -8.58 -15.35 -1.05
N VAL A 110 -8.60 -14.20 -1.72
CA VAL A 110 -9.79 -13.68 -2.39
C VAL A 110 -9.51 -13.49 -3.88
N LYS A 111 -10.56 -13.64 -4.69
CA LYS A 111 -10.44 -13.47 -6.14
C LYS A 111 -10.27 -12.00 -6.50
N ALA A 112 -9.20 -11.68 -7.22
CA ALA A 112 -9.03 -10.38 -7.83
C ALA A 112 -9.97 -10.20 -9.04
N HIS A 113 -10.44 -8.98 -9.26
CA HIS A 113 -11.16 -8.59 -10.46
C HIS A 113 -10.21 -8.41 -11.64
N ASN A 114 -10.71 -8.55 -12.86
CA ASN A 114 -9.95 -8.17 -14.05
C ASN A 114 -9.83 -6.65 -14.11
N SER A 115 -8.68 -6.13 -13.68
CA SER A 115 -8.41 -4.70 -13.51
C SER A 115 -6.91 -4.44 -13.63
N ILE A 116 -6.54 -3.18 -13.87
CA ILE A 116 -5.14 -2.72 -13.82
C ILE A 116 -4.60 -2.63 -12.38
N TYR A 117 -5.47 -2.80 -11.38
CA TYR A 117 -5.13 -2.80 -9.96
C TYR A 117 -5.40 -4.17 -9.35
N TRP A 118 -4.75 -4.47 -8.21
CA TRP A 118 -5.14 -5.57 -7.32
C TRP A 118 -6.47 -5.25 -6.64
N ARG A 119 -7.53 -5.26 -7.43
CA ARG A 119 -8.89 -4.94 -7.01
C ARG A 119 -9.60 -6.20 -6.57
N PHE A 120 -10.33 -6.14 -5.47
CA PHE A 120 -11.11 -7.26 -4.94
C PHE A 120 -12.42 -6.76 -4.32
N ARG A 121 -13.34 -7.69 -4.09
CA ARG A 121 -14.62 -7.42 -3.44
C ARG A 121 -14.43 -7.12 -1.96
N LEU A 122 -15.00 -6.02 -1.49
CA LEU A 122 -15.16 -5.70 -0.07
C LEU A 122 -16.58 -6.08 0.34
N ASP A 123 -16.73 -7.09 1.20
CA ASP A 123 -18.05 -7.61 1.59
C ASP A 123 -18.80 -6.61 2.47
N SER A 124 -18.11 -6.05 3.46
CA SER A 124 -18.65 -4.98 4.31
C SER A 124 -17.56 -4.12 4.92
N LEU A 125 -17.96 -2.93 5.36
CA LEU A 125 -17.20 -2.01 6.18
C LEU A 125 -18.07 -1.64 7.39
N SER A 126 -17.49 -1.62 8.59
CA SER A 126 -18.22 -1.19 9.78
C SER A 126 -17.31 -0.49 10.78
N HIS A 127 -17.90 0.38 11.59
CA HIS A 127 -17.25 1.13 12.65
C HIS A 127 -18.25 1.34 13.80
N GLU A 128 -17.82 1.24 15.05
CA GLU A 128 -18.71 1.31 16.24
C GLU A 128 -19.91 0.33 16.18
N GLY A 129 -19.75 -0.81 15.52
CA GLY A 129 -20.82 -1.79 15.31
C GLY A 129 -21.83 -1.40 14.22
N ASN A 130 -21.72 -0.22 13.62
CA ASN A 130 -22.59 0.25 12.54
C ASN A 130 -22.01 -0.10 11.17
N SER A 131 -22.85 -0.61 10.27
CA SER A 131 -22.46 -0.89 8.89
C SER A 131 -22.34 0.41 8.09
N ILE A 132 -21.25 0.55 7.33
CA ILE A 132 -20.97 1.67 6.44
C ILE A 132 -21.19 1.21 4.99
N ASP A 133 -22.09 1.90 4.28
CA ASP A 133 -22.37 1.55 2.89
C ASP A 133 -21.32 2.12 1.92
N ILE A 134 -20.64 1.21 1.23
CA ILE A 134 -19.76 1.51 0.10
C ILE A 134 -20.44 1.03 -1.17
N LYS A 135 -20.92 1.96 -2.01
CA LYS A 135 -21.68 1.63 -3.22
C LYS A 135 -20.97 0.65 -4.16
N SER A 136 -19.65 0.78 -4.32
CA SER A 136 -18.88 -0.09 -5.20
C SER A 136 -18.72 -1.51 -4.66
N LYS A 137 -18.72 -1.71 -3.33
CA LYS A 137 -18.35 -2.97 -2.65
C LYS A 137 -17.01 -3.54 -3.16
N GLU A 138 -16.08 -2.65 -3.49
CA GLU A 138 -14.76 -2.96 -4.03
C GLU A 138 -13.68 -2.17 -3.30
N ALA A 139 -12.49 -2.76 -3.20
CA ALA A 139 -11.28 -2.12 -2.70
C ALA A 139 -10.09 -2.49 -3.59
N ILE A 140 -9.01 -1.70 -3.50
CA ILE A 140 -7.71 -2.01 -4.10
C ILE A 140 -6.67 -2.22 -3.01
N SER A 141 -5.78 -3.19 -3.19
CA SER A 141 -4.56 -3.29 -2.39
C SER A 141 -3.45 -2.54 -3.13
N ASP A 142 -2.95 -1.46 -2.53
CA ASP A 142 -1.98 -0.57 -3.15
C ASP A 142 -0.85 -0.23 -2.16
N THR A 143 0.32 -0.82 -2.36
CA THR A 143 1.51 -0.57 -1.54
C THR A 143 2.15 0.79 -1.81
N GLY A 144 1.75 1.49 -2.88
CA GLY A 144 2.23 2.83 -3.21
C GLY A 144 1.49 3.95 -2.48
N SER A 145 0.42 3.63 -1.76
CA SER A 145 -0.41 4.58 -1.01
C SER A 145 -0.21 4.45 0.50
N SER A 146 0.23 5.52 1.16
CA SER A 146 0.47 5.53 2.62
C SER A 146 -0.80 5.56 3.48
N LEU A 147 -1.94 5.98 2.93
CA LEU A 147 -3.21 6.15 3.66
C LEU A 147 -4.32 5.29 3.05
N ILE A 148 -5.25 4.84 3.88
CA ILE A 148 -6.49 4.20 3.42
C ILE A 148 -7.46 5.29 2.97
N SER A 149 -7.70 5.37 1.67
CA SER A 149 -8.64 6.31 1.07
C SER A 149 -9.97 5.64 0.75
N GLY A 150 -11.06 6.41 0.79
CA GLY A 150 -12.39 5.90 0.49
C GLY A 150 -13.39 7.00 0.13
N PRO A 151 -14.64 6.63 -0.21
CA PRO A 151 -15.69 7.60 -0.48
C PRO A 151 -15.88 8.56 0.69
N LYS A 152 -16.05 9.87 0.39
CA LYS A 152 -16.21 10.92 1.40
C LYS A 152 -17.28 10.58 2.46
N THR A 153 -18.38 9.95 2.06
CA THR A 153 -19.47 9.56 2.97
C THR A 153 -19.06 8.49 3.97
N ALA A 154 -18.23 7.54 3.56
CA ALA A 154 -17.73 6.48 4.43
C ALA A 154 -16.67 7.00 5.39
N VAL A 155 -15.74 7.81 4.86
CA VAL A 155 -14.74 8.50 5.68
C VAL A 155 -15.44 9.38 6.73
N LYS A 156 -16.42 10.18 6.31
CA LYS A 156 -17.22 10.99 7.22
C LYS A 156 -17.88 10.14 8.32
N HIS A 157 -18.50 9.01 7.98
CA HIS A 157 -19.10 8.12 8.98
C HIS A 157 -18.10 7.61 10.03
N ILE A 158 -16.85 7.31 9.64
CA ILE A 158 -15.81 6.83 10.58
C ILE A 158 -15.40 7.91 11.58
N TYR A 159 -15.39 9.17 11.15
CA TYR A 159 -14.90 10.26 11.99
C TYR A 159 -16.03 11.09 12.62
N ASP A 160 -17.29 10.93 12.22
CA ASP A 160 -18.40 11.80 12.66
C ASP A 160 -18.65 11.82 14.18
N SER A 161 -18.32 10.73 14.90
CA SER A 161 -18.44 10.67 16.36
C SER A 161 -17.26 11.34 17.09
N ILE A 162 -16.17 11.63 16.37
CA ILE A 162 -14.94 12.18 16.93
C ILE A 162 -15.01 13.71 16.87
N GLY A 163 -15.04 14.36 18.03
CA GLY A 163 -14.98 15.82 18.12
C GLY A 163 -13.60 16.38 17.77
N ASP A 164 -13.55 17.68 17.48
CA ASP A 164 -12.32 18.45 17.26
C ASP A 164 -11.48 17.96 16.06
N ILE A 165 -12.15 17.55 14.98
CA ILE A 165 -11.50 17.15 13.74
C ILE A 165 -11.06 18.37 12.94
N GLU A 166 -9.86 18.29 12.36
CA GLU A 166 -9.35 19.24 11.38
C GLU A 166 -9.11 18.57 10.02
N ILE A 167 -9.21 19.34 8.95
CA ILE A 167 -8.83 18.91 7.60
C ILE A 167 -7.57 19.68 7.20
N TYR A 168 -6.49 18.97 6.97
CA TYR A 168 -5.21 19.55 6.57
C TYR A 168 -4.67 18.80 5.35
N GLU A 169 -4.47 19.51 4.24
CA GLU A 169 -3.97 18.95 2.97
C GLU A 169 -4.69 17.67 2.49
N GLY A 170 -6.01 17.61 2.71
CA GLY A 170 -6.83 16.45 2.34
C GLY A 170 -6.75 15.26 3.31
N MET A 171 -5.99 15.39 4.40
CA MET A 171 -5.99 14.46 5.53
C MET A 171 -7.01 14.90 6.59
N ILE A 172 -7.50 13.93 7.36
CA ILE A 172 -8.28 14.15 8.57
C ILE A 172 -7.33 14.03 9.76
N LEU A 173 -7.24 15.11 10.55
CA LEU A 173 -6.49 15.14 11.79
C LEU A 173 -7.46 15.02 12.96
N ILE A 174 -7.12 14.16 13.92
CA ILE A 174 -7.87 14.03 15.18
C ILE A 174 -6.91 14.23 16.36
N PRO A 175 -7.37 14.79 17.49
CA PRO A 175 -6.52 14.92 18.67
C PRO A 175 -6.07 13.55 19.20
N CYS A 176 -4.81 13.47 19.62
CA CYS A 176 -4.17 12.21 20.00
C CYS A 176 -4.83 11.54 21.23
N ASP A 177 -5.52 12.29 22.07
CA ASP A 177 -6.19 11.86 23.29
C ASP A 177 -7.61 11.32 23.05
N LYS A 178 -8.20 11.53 21.87
CA LYS A 178 -9.53 10.96 21.55
C LYS A 178 -9.48 9.44 21.44
N ASP A 179 -10.52 8.79 21.95
CA ASP A 179 -10.73 7.36 21.70
C ASP A 179 -11.05 7.13 20.22
N PHE A 180 -10.70 5.94 19.73
CA PHE A 180 -10.95 5.54 18.34
C PHE A 180 -11.35 4.08 18.29
N GLU A 181 -12.63 3.84 18.01
CA GLU A 181 -13.15 2.49 17.86
C GLU A 181 -12.59 1.84 16.58
N PRO A 182 -12.34 0.52 16.56
CA PRO A 182 -11.73 -0.09 15.40
C PRO A 182 -12.63 -0.06 14.16
N VAL A 183 -12.02 0.14 13.00
CA VAL A 183 -12.68 -0.03 11.70
C VAL A 183 -12.53 -1.49 11.28
N VAL A 184 -13.62 -2.13 10.90
CA VAL A 184 -13.66 -3.54 10.51
C VAL A 184 -13.98 -3.67 9.03
N PHE A 185 -13.05 -4.26 8.28
CA PHE A 185 -13.21 -4.63 6.88
C PHE A 185 -13.56 -6.12 6.81
N THR A 186 -14.63 -6.48 6.11
CA THR A 186 -14.94 -7.89 5.85
C THR A 186 -14.57 -8.23 4.41
N ILE A 187 -13.66 -9.19 4.24
CA ILE A 187 -13.08 -9.54 2.93
C ILE A 187 -13.08 -11.07 2.80
N GLY A 188 -13.86 -11.59 1.85
CA GLY A 188 -14.02 -13.04 1.68
C GLY A 188 -14.56 -13.71 2.94
N GLY A 189 -15.46 -13.04 3.66
CA GLY A 189 -16.00 -13.50 4.94
C GLY A 189 -15.07 -13.40 6.15
N MET A 190 -13.81 -12.95 6.00
CA MET A 190 -12.90 -12.71 7.13
C MET A 190 -12.98 -11.28 7.62
N HIS A 191 -12.93 -11.08 8.94
CA HIS A 191 -12.96 -9.77 9.58
C HIS A 191 -11.54 -9.27 9.89
N PHE A 192 -11.16 -8.18 9.24
CA PHE A 192 -9.90 -7.46 9.47
C PHE A 192 -10.19 -6.21 10.29
N LYS A 193 -9.84 -6.26 11.58
CA LYS A 193 -10.12 -5.20 12.57
C LYS A 193 -8.89 -4.32 12.75
N LEU A 194 -8.98 -3.06 12.34
CA LEU A 194 -7.91 -2.06 12.47
C LEU A 194 -8.25 -1.08 13.60
N GLY A 195 -7.55 -1.20 14.72
CA GLY A 195 -7.68 -0.27 15.84
C GLY A 195 -6.83 0.99 15.65
N LYS A 196 -6.92 1.91 16.63
CA LYS A 196 -6.21 3.20 16.67
C LYS A 196 -4.74 3.10 16.24
N ALA A 197 -4.01 2.09 16.75
CA ALA A 197 -2.58 1.95 16.51
C ALA A 197 -2.20 1.58 15.07
N SER A 198 -3.11 0.96 14.31
CA SER A 198 -2.89 0.52 12.92
C SER A 198 -3.61 1.40 11.90
N PHE A 199 -4.73 2.01 12.29
CA PHE A 199 -5.54 2.86 11.40
C PHE A 199 -5.08 4.33 11.40
N LEU A 200 -4.52 4.80 12.51
CA LEU A 200 -4.08 6.20 12.66
C LEU A 200 -2.55 6.30 12.76
N LYS A 201 -2.02 7.32 12.10
CA LYS A 201 -0.60 7.71 12.19
C LYS A 201 -0.47 8.96 13.06
N ARG A 202 0.43 8.91 14.04
CA ARG A 202 0.81 10.10 14.81
C ARG A 202 1.63 11.01 13.91
N LEU A 203 1.19 12.24 13.75
CA LEU A 203 1.98 13.29 13.10
C LEU A 203 2.68 14.12 14.17
N SER A 204 3.95 14.38 13.94
CA SER A 204 4.68 15.42 14.67
C SER A 204 4.58 16.69 13.82
N LEU A 205 3.56 17.50 14.08
CA LEU A 205 3.48 18.82 13.46
C LEU A 205 4.61 19.66 14.07
N SER A 206 5.45 20.25 13.23
CA SER A 206 6.36 21.31 13.66
C SER A 206 5.51 22.40 14.31
N PRO A 207 5.96 23.05 15.40
CA PRO A 207 5.27 24.24 15.90
C PRO A 207 5.16 25.22 14.75
N THR A 208 3.94 25.60 14.39
CA THR A 208 3.74 26.77 13.54
C THR A 208 4.41 27.93 14.26
N THR A 209 5.41 28.55 13.64
CA THR A 209 5.85 29.85 14.10
C THR A 209 4.64 30.77 14.01
N ASP A 210 4.10 31.16 15.15
CA ASP A 210 3.13 32.23 15.24
C ASP A 210 3.74 33.45 14.55
N HIS A 211 3.29 33.72 13.33
CA HIS A 211 3.43 35.05 12.76
C HIS A 211 2.32 35.88 13.41
N GLU A 212 2.61 36.37 14.62
CA GLU A 212 2.04 37.64 15.07
C GLU A 212 2.48 38.71 14.08
N ASP A 213 1.53 39.29 13.36
CA ASP A 213 1.46 40.71 12.96
C ASP A 213 0.00 41.10 12.70
#